data_AF-A0A2V7J2L9-F1
#
_entry.id   AF-A0A2V7J2L9-F1
#
_cell.length_a   1.000
_cell.length_b   1.000
_cell.length_c   1.000
_cell.angle_alpha   90.00
_cell.angle_beta   90.00
_cell.angle_gamma   90.00
#
_symmetry.space_group_name_H-M   'P 1'
#
loop_
_entity.id
_entity.type
_entity.pdbx_description
1 polymer ?
#
loop_
_entity_poly.entity_id
_entity_poly.type
_entity_poly.pdbx_seq_one_letter_code
_entity_poly.pdbx_strand_id
1 'polypeptide(L)'
;MPVIIDTDPGIDDCLALLLALNSPELDVRGISVSYGNTTIENAFRNAVEILRKVKRAPPPWVRVPLGIGARRPLKRQLQVADDTHGPSGL
;
A
#
# COMPACT_ATOMS: atom_id res chain seq x y z
N MET A 1 0.80 17.84 -6.36
CA MET A 1 2.17 17.31 -6.54
C MET A 1 2.08 15.86 -6.99
N PRO A 2 2.65 15.48 -8.14
CA PRO A 2 2.58 14.10 -8.64
C PRO A 2 3.49 13.17 -7.83
N VAL A 3 2.96 12.02 -7.41
CA VAL A 3 3.69 11.04 -6.58
C VAL A 3 3.41 9.60 -7.00
N ILE A 4 4.39 8.72 -6.75
CA ILE A 4 4.22 7.26 -6.70
C ILE A 4 4.53 6.84 -5.26
N ILE A 5 3.70 5.99 -4.67
CA ILE A 5 3.86 5.51 -3.31
C ILE A 5 4.33 4.05 -3.36
N ASP A 6 5.50 3.77 -2.79
CA ASP A 6 5.98 2.41 -2.54
C ASP A 6 5.79 2.09 -1.06
N THR A 7 5.13 0.97 -0.75
CA THR A 7 4.68 0.65 0.61
C THR A 7 4.51 -0.86 0.80
N ASP A 8 4.39 -1.34 2.03
CA ASP A 8 4.20 -2.74 2.40
C ASP A 8 3.03 -2.85 3.41
N PRO A 9 1.78 -2.63 2.97
CA PRO A 9 0.72 -2.12 3.84
C PRO A 9 0.56 -2.85 5.16
N GLY A 10 1.05 -2.17 6.20
CA GLY A 10 0.74 -2.32 7.61
C GLY A 10 -0.26 -1.26 8.11
N ILE A 11 -0.43 -1.18 9.43
CA ILE A 11 -1.43 -0.32 10.07
C ILE A 11 -1.20 1.17 9.75
N ASP A 12 0.05 1.60 9.80
CA ASP A 12 0.49 2.97 9.51
C ASP A 12 0.45 3.30 8.01
N ASP A 13 0.86 2.38 7.14
CA ASP A 13 0.71 2.51 5.69
C ASP A 13 -0.75 2.68 5.26
N CYS A 14 -1.66 1.96 5.91
CA CYS A 14 -3.10 2.11 5.72
C CYS A 14 -3.52 3.57 5.91
N LEU A 15 -3.11 4.18 7.02
CA LEU A 15 -3.42 5.57 7.33
C LEU A 15 -2.77 6.51 6.31
N ALA A 16 -1.51 6.26 5.93
CA ALA A 16 -0.78 7.05 4.95
C ALA A 16 -1.46 7.02 3.57
N LEU A 17 -1.87 5.84 3.10
CA LEU A 17 -2.59 5.68 1.83
C LEU A 17 -3.96 6.36 1.86
N LEU A 18 -4.71 6.23 2.95
CA LEU A 18 -5.99 6.92 3.11
C LEU A 18 -5.81 8.45 3.09
N LEU A 19 -4.82 8.98 3.78
CA LEU A 19 -4.50 10.41 3.78
C LEU A 19 -4.11 10.87 2.39
N ALA A 20 -3.20 10.16 1.73
CA ALA A 20 -2.69 10.54 0.42
C ALA A 20 -3.77 10.51 -0.67
N LEU A 21 -4.63 9.49 -0.66
CA LEU A 21 -5.71 9.35 -1.65
C LEU A 21 -6.86 10.36 -1.45
N ASN A 22 -6.95 11.00 -0.29
CA ASN A 22 -7.95 12.03 0.00
C ASN A 22 -7.37 13.45 0.04
N SER A 23 -6.07 13.62 -0.18
CA SER A 23 -5.39 14.92 -0.19
C SER A 23 -5.47 15.55 -1.58
N PRO A 24 -6.09 16.73 -1.76
CA PRO A 24 -6.08 17.45 -3.04
C PRO A 24 -4.68 17.97 -3.44
N GLU A 25 -3.76 18.05 -2.48
CA GLU A 25 -2.36 18.44 -2.71
C GLU A 25 -1.54 17.35 -3.40
N LEU A 26 -1.97 16.08 -3.31
CA LEU A 26 -1.29 14.94 -3.91
C LEU A 26 -2.04 14.41 -5.13
N ASP A 27 -1.27 14.17 -6.19
CA ASP A 27 -1.73 13.53 -7.41
C ASP A 27 -1.06 12.15 -7.47
N VAL A 28 -1.71 11.17 -6.84
CA VAL A 28 -1.21 9.79 -6.72
C VAL A 28 -1.33 9.08 -8.06
N ARG A 29 -0.20 8.91 -8.75
CA ARG A 29 -0.14 8.32 -10.11
C ARG A 29 0.05 6.81 -10.12
N GLY A 30 0.41 6.21 -8.99
CA GLY A 30 0.58 4.77 -8.84
C GLY A 30 0.96 4.39 -7.43
N ILE A 31 0.70 3.13 -7.09
CA ILE A 31 1.12 2.50 -5.85
C ILE A 31 1.88 1.23 -6.20
N SER A 32 3.07 1.03 -5.63
CA SER A 32 3.78 -0.25 -5.66
C SER A 32 3.80 -0.85 -4.27
N VAL A 33 3.68 -2.18 -4.22
CA VAL A 33 3.68 -2.93 -2.97
C VAL A 33 4.90 -3.82 -2.88
N SER A 34 5.59 -3.83 -1.75
CA SER A 34 6.77 -4.68 -1.51
C SER A 34 6.61 -5.53 -0.24
N TYR A 35 7.64 -6.32 0.08
CA TYR A 35 7.73 -7.11 1.32
C TYR A 35 8.21 -6.23 2.48
N GLY A 36 7.83 -6.57 3.71
CA GLY A 36 8.35 -5.89 4.91
C GLY A 36 7.55 -6.25 6.15
N ASN A 37 6.63 -5.40 6.58
CA ASN A 37 5.67 -5.60 7.67
C ASN A 37 5.00 -6.97 7.56
N THR A 38 4.68 -7.40 6.35
CA THR A 38 4.11 -8.71 6.06
C THR A 38 4.64 -9.26 4.73
N THR A 39 4.14 -10.43 4.32
CA THR A 39 4.46 -11.02 3.01
C THR A 39 3.89 -10.17 1.88
N ILE A 40 4.49 -10.25 0.70
CA ILE A 40 4.00 -9.51 -0.48
C ILE A 40 2.54 -9.86 -0.82
N GLU A 41 2.12 -11.10 -0.60
CA GLU A 41 0.75 -11.53 -0.83
C GLU A 41 -0.24 -10.85 0.12
N ASN A 42 0.12 -10.75 1.40
CA ASN A 42 -0.69 -10.04 2.40
C ASN A 42 -0.71 -8.54 2.11
N ALA A 43 0.46 -7.94 1.89
CA ALA A 43 0.62 -6.52 1.59
C ALA A 43 -0.22 -6.11 0.35
N PHE A 44 -0.19 -6.94 -0.71
CA PHE A 44 -0.99 -6.71 -1.91
C PHE A 44 -2.50 -6.83 -1.63
N ARG A 45 -2.93 -7.85 -0.87
CA ARG A 45 -4.33 -8.00 -0.47
C ARG A 45 -4.80 -6.76 0.30
N ASN A 46 -4.01 -6.30 1.27
CA ASN A 46 -4.29 -5.14 2.10
C ASN A 46 -4.43 -3.87 1.23
N ALA A 47 -3.48 -3.64 0.31
CA ALA A 47 -3.56 -2.52 -0.64
C ALA A 47 -4.86 -2.53 -1.47
N VAL A 48 -5.26 -3.70 -1.99
CA VAL A 48 -6.50 -3.86 -2.75
C VAL A 48 -7.72 -3.53 -1.89
N GLU A 49 -7.76 -3.98 -0.64
CA GLU A 49 -8.87 -3.70 0.28
C GLU A 49 -8.98 -2.21 0.64
N ILE A 50 -7.86 -1.54 0.90
CA ILE A 50 -7.81 -0.10 1.16
C ILE A 50 -8.38 0.65 -0.05
N LEU A 51 -7.88 0.36 -1.26
CA LEU A 51 -8.31 1.00 -2.50
C LEU A 51 -9.79 0.75 -2.82
N ARG A 52 -10.36 -0.39 -2.40
CA ARG A 52 -11.80 -0.66 -2.49
C ARG A 52 -12.62 0.17 -1.51
N LYS A 53 -12.10 0.42 -0.31
CA LYS A 53 -12.79 1.17 0.75
C LYS A 53 -12.75 2.69 0.54
N VAL A 54 -11.73 3.20 -0.15
CA VAL A 54 -11.65 4.61 -0.55
C VAL A 54 -12.77 4.89 -1.56
N LYS A 55 -13.89 5.46 -1.07
CA LYS A 55 -14.98 5.97 -1.91
C LYS A 55 -14.42 7.14 -2.71
N ARG A 56 -14.19 6.92 -4.01
CA ARG A 56 -13.69 7.99 -4.88
C ARG A 56 -14.66 9.19 -4.84
N ALA A 57 -14.06 10.38 -4.71
CA ALA A 57 -14.66 11.67 -4.98
C ALA A 57 -15.28 11.72 -6.40
N PRO A 58 -16.18 12.68 -6.71
CA PRO A 58 -16.87 12.72 -7.99
C PRO A 58 -15.90 12.77 -9.19
N PRO A 59 -16.34 12.28 -10.37
CA PRO A 59 -15.50 12.07 -11.55
C PRO A 59 -14.66 13.29 -12.00
N PRO A 60 -13.55 13.08 -12.73
CA PRO A 60 -13.14 11.82 -13.35
C PRO A 60 -12.37 10.87 -12.42
N TRP A 61 -12.78 9.60 -12.43
CA TRP A 61 -12.20 8.54 -11.61
C TRP A 61 -10.78 8.21 -12.09
N VAL A 62 -9.75 8.70 -11.39
CA VAL A 62 -8.38 8.22 -11.65
C VAL A 62 -8.23 6.83 -11.05
N ARG A 63 -8.15 5.80 -11.90
CA ARG A 63 -7.71 4.45 -11.51
C ARG A 63 -6.22 4.49 -11.19
N VAL A 64 -5.88 4.57 -9.91
CA VAL A 64 -4.50 4.46 -9.43
C VAL A 64 -4.02 3.03 -9.74
N PRO A 65 -3.00 2.84 -10.59
CA PRO A 65 -2.45 1.52 -10.86
C PRO A 65 -1.75 0.98 -9.61
N LEU A 66 -1.93 -0.32 -9.36
CA LEU A 66 -1.27 -1.05 -8.28
C LEU A 66 -0.27 -2.05 -8.89
N GLY A 67 1.01 -1.89 -8.54
CA GLY A 67 2.10 -2.76 -8.97
C GLY A 67 2.58 -3.67 -7.85
N ILE A 68 2.96 -4.91 -8.20
CA ILE A 68 3.62 -5.83 -7.28
C ILE A 68 5.13 -5.71 -7.47
N GLY A 69 5.83 -5.33 -6.42
CA GLY A 69 7.26 -5.15 -6.38
C GLY A 69 8.01 -6.43 -6.00
N ALA A 70 9.13 -6.25 -5.31
CA ALA A 70 9.97 -7.35 -4.86
C ALA A 70 9.24 -8.25 -3.85
N ARG A 71 9.60 -9.54 -3.83
CA ARG A 71 9.03 -10.52 -2.88
C ARG A 71 9.90 -10.80 -1.66
N ARG A 72 11.18 -10.38 -1.69
CA ARG A 72 12.16 -10.66 -0.64
C ARG A 72 13.33 -9.66 -0.67
N PRO A 73 14.09 -9.54 0.43
CA PRO A 73 15.31 -8.75 0.44
C PRO A 73 16.35 -9.22 -0.57
N LEU A 74 17.18 -8.28 -1.04
CA LEU A 74 18.22 -8.55 -2.02
C LEU A 74 19.27 -9.56 -1.51
N LYS A 75 19.62 -9.47 -0.22
CA LYS A 75 20.74 -10.24 0.38
C LYS A 75 20.44 -10.90 1.72
N ARG A 76 19.29 -10.65 2.32
CA ARG A 76 18.92 -11.16 3.65
C ARG A 76 17.65 -11.99 3.58
N GLN A 77 17.44 -12.82 4.60
CA GLN A 77 16.17 -13.50 4.78
C GLN A 77 15.08 -12.46 5.10
N LEU A 78 13.87 -12.69 4.59
CA LEU A 78 12.71 -11.89 4.94
C LEU A 78 12.41 -12.08 6.43
N GLN A 79 12.24 -10.97 7.14
CA GLN A 79 11.68 -10.95 8.48
C GLN A 79 10.45 -10.06 8.41
N VAL A 80 9.33 -10.58 8.92
CA VAL A 80 8.04 -9.88 8.98
C VAL A 80 7.80 -9.37 10.38
N ALA A 81 6.96 -8.34 10.52
CA ALA A 81 6.66 -7.70 11.79
C ALA A 81 5.30 -8.19 12.36
N ASP A 82 5.12 -9.51 12.41
CA ASP A 82 3.87 -10.16 12.88
C ASP A 82 3.50 -9.72 14.31
N ASP A 83 4.48 -9.45 15.18
CA ASP A 83 4.26 -8.98 16.55
C ASP A 83 3.60 -7.58 16.63
N THR A 84 3.72 -6.77 15.56
CA THR A 84 3.18 -5.40 15.50
C THR A 84 1.92 -5.31 14.63
N HIS A 85 1.90 -6.06 13.52
CA HIS A 85 0.85 -5.96 12.49
C HIS A 85 -0.05 -7.19 12.39
N GLY A 86 0.21 -8.23 13.20
CA GLY A 86 -0.54 -9.48 13.18
C GLY A 86 -0.27 -10.35 11.94
N PRO A 87 -0.83 -11.56 11.90
CA PRO A 87 -0.52 -12.57 10.88
C PRO A 87 -0.97 -12.20 9.45
N SER A 88 -1.89 -11.24 9.31
CA SER A 88 -2.35 -10.67 8.04
C SER A 88 -1.61 -9.40 7.63
N GLY A 89 -0.77 -8.84 8.51
CA GLY A 89 -0.18 -7.50 8.37
C GLY A 89 -1.18 -6.35 8.61
N LEU A 90 -2.46 -6.65 8.84
CA LEU A 90 -3.54 -5.68 9.08
C LEU A 90 -4.75 -6.31 9.74
#